data_AF-A0A7Y9H2N0-F1
#
_entry.id   AF-A0A7Y9H2N0-F1
#
_cell.length_a   1.000
_cell.length_b   1.000
_cell.length_c   1.000
_cell.angle_alpha   90.00
_cell.angle_beta   90.00
_cell.angle_gamma   90.00
#
_symmetry.space_group_name_H-M   'P 1'
#
loop_
_entity.id
_entity.type
_entity.pdbx_description
1 polymer ?
#
loop_
_entity_poly.entity_id
_entity_poly.type
_entity_poly.pdbx_seq_one_letter_code
_entity_poly.pdbx_strand_id
1 'polypeptide(L)'
;MSSGEPTTAALLARAQQVADQLVGEARQEAERLTADLASLREETRLLKAEAERDRAEAGRARRQAEEVLAGASEEASTIVVDANEQAALLMSSAGAARDEQVEAARTEGEKLRAQAADDVAAMLAESQALRDTAASEKDELLAGARAEAESAVAVAQDAAARLVEEARTSARQHLETATAESESLRASASTESARMRDEAALHVEELRRTTGAEVDRMRRAAEETLASARAESEEQLRHAAEQTEWATRTVESVLAGAATEAASIRKAAHDDAGAHARLVRERVQGVIATVNARMALELAEAKQRAEEVTQAAEHAAGELRSEARLALEQARTEAERIVADATDESERAVERLERRRSEAESGAASLRALVAEEVTRSRADAAEERRRAREESNALVAEGRAEADQLRESARRALERARTEIAQLQEQRDGIAAELGQLSGVIAALSVPEQAHPTGPAPTATPTPPESSSPHQETPDA
;
A
#
# COMPACT_ATOMS: atom_id res chain seq x y z
N MET A 1 -99.76 166.44 -12.23
CA MET A 1 -100.22 165.55 -11.13
C MET A 1 -100.40 164.14 -11.69
N SER A 2 -100.46 163.12 -10.83
CA SER A 2 -100.95 161.74 -11.08
C SER A 2 -100.33 160.89 -12.20
N SER A 3 -99.48 159.94 -11.76
CA SER A 3 -99.67 158.46 -11.82
C SER A 3 -100.31 157.76 -13.04
N GLY A 4 -99.64 156.69 -13.50
CA GLY A 4 -100.11 155.65 -14.44
C GLY A 4 -99.19 155.54 -15.68
N GLU A 5 -98.82 154.37 -16.23
CA GLU A 5 -98.99 152.94 -15.86
C GLU A 5 -97.76 152.14 -16.40
N PRO A 6 -97.48 150.91 -15.93
CA PRO A 6 -96.29 150.15 -16.36
C PRO A 6 -96.52 149.37 -17.67
N THR A 7 -95.85 149.78 -18.77
CA THR A 7 -95.98 149.12 -20.09
C THR A 7 -94.69 148.42 -20.54
N THR A 8 -94.78 147.10 -20.71
CA THR A 8 -93.97 146.15 -21.54
C THR A 8 -92.45 146.30 -21.68
N ALA A 9 -91.89 147.48 -21.97
CA ALA A 9 -90.47 147.68 -22.29
C ALA A 9 -89.50 147.20 -21.20
N ALA A 10 -89.87 147.35 -19.92
CA ALA A 10 -89.04 146.89 -18.79
C ALA A 10 -88.94 145.35 -18.70
N LEU A 11 -90.00 144.63 -19.09
CA LEU A 11 -89.96 143.17 -19.22
C LEU A 11 -89.16 142.73 -20.45
N LEU A 12 -89.28 143.47 -21.56
CA LEU A 12 -88.50 143.21 -22.78
C LEU A 12 -87.00 143.36 -22.51
N ALA A 13 -86.57 144.43 -21.83
CA ALA A 13 -85.17 144.66 -21.47
C ALA A 13 -84.62 143.57 -20.53
N ARG A 14 -85.42 143.12 -19.54
CA ARG A 14 -85.04 142.02 -18.64
C ARG A 14 -84.90 140.69 -19.39
N ALA A 15 -85.80 140.41 -20.33
CA ALA A 15 -85.73 139.21 -21.18
C ALA A 15 -84.53 139.26 -22.14
N GLN A 16 -84.26 140.42 -22.75
CA GLN A 16 -83.09 140.64 -23.62
C GLN A 16 -81.79 140.41 -22.86
N GLN A 17 -81.63 140.98 -21.66
CA GLN A 17 -80.42 140.80 -20.85
C GLN A 17 -80.19 139.33 -20.46
N VAL A 18 -81.25 138.58 -20.15
CA VAL A 18 -81.15 137.14 -19.87
C VAL A 18 -80.84 136.32 -21.13
N ALA A 19 -81.38 136.71 -22.29
CA ALA A 19 -81.06 136.07 -23.56
C ALA A 19 -79.60 136.32 -23.98
N ASP A 20 -79.10 137.56 -23.87
CA ASP A 20 -77.72 137.92 -24.18
C ASP A 20 -76.74 137.24 -23.20
N GLN A 21 -77.11 137.11 -21.91
CA GLN A 21 -76.34 136.34 -20.93
C GLN A 21 -76.31 134.84 -21.27
N LEU A 22 -77.47 134.22 -21.58
CA LEU A 22 -77.53 132.81 -22.02
C LEU A 22 -76.74 132.55 -23.32
N VAL A 23 -76.71 133.52 -24.25
CA VAL A 23 -75.89 133.42 -25.47
C VAL A 23 -74.40 133.57 -25.18
N GLY A 24 -74.01 134.39 -24.19
CA GLY A 24 -72.63 134.47 -23.71
C GLY A 24 -72.17 133.19 -23.02
N GLU A 25 -72.97 132.68 -22.08
CA GLU A 25 -72.74 131.44 -21.35
C GLU A 25 -72.68 130.24 -22.32
N ALA A 26 -73.63 130.12 -23.25
CA ALA A 26 -73.63 129.06 -24.26
C ALA A 26 -72.44 129.13 -25.23
N ARG A 27 -71.86 130.32 -25.48
CA ARG A 27 -70.63 130.46 -26.26
C ARG A 27 -69.40 130.01 -25.48
N GLN A 28 -69.26 130.42 -24.22
CA GLN A 28 -68.18 129.92 -23.37
C GLN A 28 -68.27 128.40 -23.16
N GLU A 29 -69.48 127.86 -23.01
CA GLU A 29 -69.71 126.42 -22.92
C GLU A 29 -69.31 125.71 -24.22
N ALA A 30 -69.68 126.25 -25.39
CA ALA A 30 -69.31 125.69 -26.69
C ALA A 30 -67.80 125.79 -26.99
N GLU A 31 -67.15 126.90 -26.62
CA GLU A 31 -65.69 127.07 -26.75
C GLU A 31 -64.94 126.12 -25.82
N ARG A 32 -65.40 125.97 -24.56
CA ARG A 32 -64.87 124.98 -23.61
C ARG A 32 -65.02 123.56 -24.14
N LEU A 33 -66.23 123.15 -24.51
CA LEU A 33 -66.48 121.82 -25.08
C LEU A 33 -65.69 121.55 -26.36
N THR A 34 -65.38 122.58 -27.15
CA THR A 34 -64.53 122.44 -28.35
C THR A 34 -63.05 122.28 -27.99
N ALA A 35 -62.55 122.99 -26.98
CA ALA A 35 -61.20 122.82 -26.45
C ALA A 35 -61.04 121.45 -25.77
N ASP A 36 -62.01 121.03 -24.96
CA ASP A 36 -62.04 119.71 -24.30
C ASP A 36 -62.07 118.59 -25.35
N LEU A 37 -62.90 118.72 -26.41
CA LEU A 37 -62.91 117.77 -27.53
C LEU A 37 -61.60 117.77 -28.35
N ALA A 38 -60.88 118.89 -28.43
CA ALA A 38 -59.58 118.93 -29.08
C ALA A 38 -58.50 118.23 -28.23
N SER A 39 -58.50 118.48 -26.91
CA SER A 39 -57.62 117.80 -25.95
C SER A 39 -57.86 116.29 -25.97
N LEU A 40 -59.12 115.85 -25.80
CA LEU A 40 -59.50 114.45 -25.77
C LEU A 40 -59.15 113.71 -27.08
N ARG A 41 -59.21 114.40 -28.23
CA ARG A 41 -58.81 113.84 -29.54
C ARG A 41 -57.30 113.66 -29.65
N GLU A 42 -56.50 114.62 -29.21
CA GLU A 42 -55.04 114.50 -29.26
C GLU A 42 -54.53 113.49 -28.23
N GLU A 43 -55.14 113.45 -27.04
CA GLU A 43 -54.94 112.42 -26.02
C GLU A 43 -55.24 111.02 -26.60
N THR A 44 -56.43 110.82 -27.18
CA THR A 44 -56.80 109.56 -27.88
C THR A 44 -55.81 109.22 -29.01
N ARG A 45 -55.26 110.22 -29.73
CA ARG A 45 -54.27 110.01 -30.80
C ARG A 45 -52.92 109.56 -30.25
N LEU A 46 -52.45 110.16 -29.16
CA LEU A 46 -51.22 109.78 -28.47
C LEU A 46 -51.34 108.34 -27.94
N LEU A 47 -52.44 108.03 -27.26
CA LEU A 47 -52.71 106.71 -26.67
C LEU A 47 -52.89 105.63 -27.73
N LYS A 48 -53.39 105.96 -28.93
CA LYS A 48 -53.38 105.04 -30.09
C LYS A 48 -51.99 104.85 -30.69
N ALA A 49 -51.14 105.88 -30.69
CA ALA A 49 -49.75 105.76 -31.13
C ALA A 49 -48.90 104.95 -30.14
N GLU A 50 -49.20 105.04 -28.85
CA GLU A 50 -48.75 104.11 -27.81
C GLU A 50 -49.29 102.70 -28.13
N ALA A 51 -50.61 102.56 -28.38
CA ALA A 51 -51.29 101.28 -28.67
C ALA A 51 -50.66 100.44 -29.79
N GLU A 52 -50.08 101.12 -30.78
CA GLU A 52 -49.42 100.53 -31.93
C GLU A 52 -47.95 100.21 -31.64
N ARG A 53 -47.26 100.97 -30.77
CA ARG A 53 -45.89 100.65 -30.33
C ARG A 53 -45.84 99.38 -29.50
N ASP A 54 -46.66 99.31 -28.45
CA ASP A 54 -46.40 98.32 -27.41
C ASP A 54 -47.08 97.00 -27.74
N ARG A 55 -48.17 97.02 -28.52
CA ARG A 55 -48.65 95.83 -29.23
C ARG A 55 -47.61 95.31 -30.23
N ALA A 56 -46.85 96.18 -30.88
CA ALA A 56 -45.74 95.76 -31.74
C ALA A 56 -44.52 95.30 -30.94
N GLU A 57 -44.34 95.74 -29.69
CA GLU A 57 -43.21 95.37 -28.83
C GLU A 57 -43.47 94.09 -28.03
N ALA A 58 -44.65 93.91 -27.44
CA ALA A 58 -45.16 92.61 -27.02
C ALA A 58 -45.13 91.60 -28.19
N GLY A 59 -45.40 92.06 -29.42
CA GLY A 59 -45.19 91.29 -30.64
C GLY A 59 -43.72 90.98 -30.96
N ARG A 60 -42.75 91.81 -30.56
CA ARG A 60 -41.30 91.52 -30.64
C ARG A 60 -40.93 90.45 -29.62
N ALA A 61 -41.25 90.65 -28.34
CA ALA A 61 -40.88 89.69 -27.31
C ALA A 61 -41.62 88.36 -27.41
N ARG A 62 -42.86 88.30 -27.92
CA ARG A 62 -43.50 87.00 -28.15
C ARG A 62 -42.77 86.20 -29.23
N ARG A 63 -42.21 86.84 -30.26
CA ARG A 63 -41.30 86.17 -31.21
C ARG A 63 -39.99 85.77 -30.55
N GLN A 64 -39.36 86.64 -29.77
CA GLN A 64 -38.14 86.30 -29.03
C GLN A 64 -38.37 85.15 -28.02
N ALA A 65 -39.56 85.07 -27.41
CA ALA A 65 -40.01 84.00 -26.53
C ALA A 65 -40.24 82.68 -27.29
N GLU A 66 -40.85 82.75 -28.48
CA GLU A 66 -41.02 81.63 -29.41
C GLU A 66 -39.65 81.13 -29.93
N GLU A 67 -38.72 82.03 -30.24
CA GLU A 67 -37.34 81.76 -30.68
C GLU A 67 -36.50 81.11 -29.57
N VAL A 68 -36.53 81.64 -28.34
CA VAL A 68 -35.83 81.04 -27.19
C VAL A 68 -36.42 79.68 -26.82
N LEU A 69 -37.75 79.49 -26.89
CA LEU A 69 -38.36 78.18 -26.68
C LEU A 69 -38.01 77.18 -27.79
N ALA A 70 -37.93 77.63 -29.06
CA ALA A 70 -37.49 76.79 -30.17
C ALA A 70 -36.04 76.35 -29.97
N GLY A 71 -35.12 77.30 -29.72
CA GLY A 71 -33.70 77.02 -29.46
C GLY A 71 -33.50 76.09 -28.27
N ALA A 72 -34.13 76.36 -27.12
CA ALA A 72 -34.04 75.48 -25.95
C ALA A 72 -34.65 74.08 -26.19
N SER A 73 -35.64 73.95 -27.08
CA SER A 73 -36.19 72.64 -27.48
C SER A 73 -35.26 71.89 -28.43
N GLU A 74 -34.59 72.61 -29.34
CA GLU A 74 -33.60 72.07 -30.27
C GLU A 74 -32.33 71.62 -29.52
N GLU A 75 -31.82 72.43 -28.60
CA GLU A 75 -30.74 72.10 -27.66
C GLU A 75 -31.11 70.89 -26.79
N ALA A 76 -32.30 70.88 -26.17
CA ALA A 76 -32.75 69.73 -25.38
C ALA A 76 -32.89 68.45 -26.22
N SER A 77 -33.34 68.55 -27.47
CA SER A 77 -33.38 67.40 -28.39
C SER A 77 -31.98 66.91 -28.75
N THR A 78 -31.04 67.82 -28.96
CA THR A 78 -29.63 67.51 -29.25
C THR A 78 -28.96 66.82 -28.06
N ILE A 79 -29.13 67.35 -26.85
CA ILE A 79 -28.62 66.73 -25.61
C ILE A 79 -29.20 65.31 -25.41
N VAL A 80 -30.47 65.08 -25.76
CA VAL A 80 -31.07 63.74 -25.70
C VAL A 80 -30.52 62.80 -26.78
N VAL A 81 -30.23 63.30 -27.99
CA VAL A 81 -29.54 62.50 -29.03
C VAL A 81 -28.13 62.15 -28.57
N ASP A 82 -27.32 63.13 -28.20
CA ASP A 82 -25.94 62.96 -27.71
C ASP A 82 -25.85 61.98 -26.53
N ALA A 83 -26.78 62.09 -25.57
CA ALA A 83 -26.83 61.18 -24.42
C ALA A 83 -27.20 59.74 -24.81
N ASN A 84 -28.07 59.55 -25.81
CA ASN A 84 -28.38 58.23 -26.34
C ASN A 84 -27.22 57.64 -27.16
N GLU A 85 -26.49 58.46 -27.94
CA GLU A 85 -25.29 58.04 -28.64
C GLU A 85 -24.17 57.65 -27.66
N GLN A 86 -23.95 58.43 -26.60
CA GLN A 86 -22.99 58.10 -25.54
C GLN A 86 -23.39 56.82 -24.79
N ALA A 87 -24.68 56.62 -24.50
CA ALA A 87 -25.18 55.38 -23.89
C ALA A 87 -25.01 54.16 -24.81
N ALA A 88 -25.26 54.31 -26.13
CA ALA A 88 -25.04 53.26 -27.11
C ALA A 88 -23.54 52.92 -27.27
N LEU A 89 -22.66 53.92 -27.27
CA LEU A 89 -21.21 53.72 -27.28
C LEU A 89 -20.72 53.00 -26.01
N LEU A 90 -21.23 53.36 -24.83
CA LEU A 90 -20.92 52.68 -23.56
C LEU A 90 -21.45 51.24 -23.51
N MET A 91 -22.67 50.98 -24.02
CA MET A 91 -23.20 49.61 -24.13
C MET A 91 -22.42 48.77 -25.15
N SER A 92 -21.96 49.39 -26.24
CA SER A 92 -21.12 48.74 -27.25
C SER A 92 -19.73 48.39 -26.70
N SER A 93 -19.06 49.31 -26.00
CA SER A 93 -17.75 49.06 -25.40
C SER A 93 -17.81 48.08 -24.24
N ALA A 94 -18.84 48.14 -23.39
CA ALA A 94 -19.08 47.14 -22.35
C ALA A 94 -19.41 45.75 -22.93
N GLY A 95 -20.14 45.69 -24.05
CA GLY A 95 -20.38 44.45 -24.80
C GLY A 95 -19.09 43.85 -25.35
N ALA A 96 -18.27 44.66 -26.02
CA ALA A 96 -16.97 44.24 -26.55
C ALA A 96 -16.03 43.76 -25.43
N ALA A 97 -15.92 44.50 -24.32
CA ALA A 97 -15.09 44.12 -23.17
C ALA A 97 -15.59 42.83 -22.49
N ARG A 98 -16.91 42.61 -22.39
CA ARG A 98 -17.49 41.34 -21.94
C ARG A 98 -17.06 40.19 -22.85
N ASP A 99 -17.16 40.37 -24.16
CA ASP A 99 -16.88 39.30 -25.13
C ASP A 99 -15.38 38.99 -25.20
N GLU A 100 -14.52 40.01 -25.10
CA GLU A 100 -13.07 39.83 -24.92
C GLU A 100 -12.73 39.03 -23.64
N GLN A 101 -13.36 39.34 -22.51
CA GLN A 101 -13.16 38.59 -21.26
C GLN A 101 -13.69 37.14 -21.35
N VAL A 102 -14.79 36.90 -22.07
CA VAL A 102 -15.33 35.55 -22.31
C VAL A 102 -14.39 34.73 -23.21
N GLU A 103 -13.84 35.30 -24.28
CA GLU A 103 -12.86 34.60 -25.13
C GLU A 103 -11.52 34.38 -24.42
N ALA A 104 -11.08 35.33 -23.58
CA ALA A 104 -9.90 35.15 -22.73
C ALA A 104 -10.09 33.97 -21.76
N ALA A 105 -11.20 33.94 -21.04
CA ALA A 105 -11.54 32.85 -20.12
C ALA A 105 -11.73 31.49 -20.83
N ARG A 106 -12.27 31.48 -22.06
CA ARG A 106 -12.33 30.27 -22.90
C ARG A 106 -10.93 29.78 -23.28
N THR A 107 -10.08 30.68 -23.75
CA THR A 107 -8.69 30.38 -24.15
C THR A 107 -7.88 29.84 -22.97
N GLU A 108 -8.01 30.44 -21.78
CA GLU A 108 -7.37 29.96 -20.55
C GLU A 108 -7.93 28.61 -20.10
N GLY A 109 -9.26 28.43 -20.14
CA GLY A 109 -9.91 27.15 -19.83
C GLY A 109 -9.61 26.03 -20.82
N GLU A 110 -9.29 26.33 -22.07
CA GLU A 110 -8.74 25.36 -23.05
C GLU A 110 -7.29 25.02 -22.76
N LYS A 111 -6.46 26.03 -22.47
CA LYS A 111 -5.05 25.86 -22.13
C LYS A 111 -4.87 25.00 -20.86
N LEU A 112 -5.64 25.27 -19.80
CA LEU A 112 -5.63 24.47 -18.57
C LEU A 112 -6.10 23.03 -18.80
N ARG A 113 -7.09 22.81 -19.67
CA ARG A 113 -7.54 21.45 -20.05
C ARG A 113 -6.49 20.70 -20.87
N ALA A 114 -5.76 21.38 -21.76
CA ALA A 114 -4.64 20.79 -22.50
C ALA A 114 -3.49 20.40 -21.55
N GLN A 115 -3.08 21.32 -20.67
CA GLN A 115 -2.03 21.05 -19.68
C GLN A 115 -2.39 19.86 -18.77
N ALA A 116 -3.63 19.82 -18.25
CA ALA A 116 -4.08 18.70 -17.42
C ALA A 116 -4.14 17.36 -18.19
N ALA A 117 -4.38 17.37 -19.51
CA ALA A 117 -4.33 16.18 -20.33
C ALA A 117 -2.89 15.71 -20.59
N ASP A 118 -1.96 16.64 -20.84
CA ASP A 118 -0.53 16.37 -21.00
C ASP A 118 0.09 15.84 -19.69
N ASP A 119 -0.26 16.44 -18.54
CA ASP A 119 0.18 15.98 -17.21
C ASP A 119 -0.30 14.56 -16.89
N VAL A 120 -1.57 14.24 -17.21
CA VAL A 120 -2.11 12.88 -17.05
C VAL A 120 -1.43 11.90 -18.00
N ALA A 121 -1.14 12.30 -19.25
CA ALA A 121 -0.41 11.45 -20.19
C ALA A 121 1.02 11.18 -19.71
N ALA A 122 1.71 12.18 -19.16
CA ALA A 122 3.04 12.05 -18.56
C ALA A 122 3.02 11.12 -17.34
N MET A 123 2.09 11.31 -16.39
CA MET A 123 1.93 10.43 -15.23
C MET A 123 1.63 8.98 -15.62
N LEU A 124 0.82 8.75 -16.66
CA LEU A 124 0.54 7.40 -17.16
C LEU A 124 1.77 6.75 -17.81
N ALA A 125 2.57 7.53 -18.55
CA ALA A 125 3.82 7.06 -19.15
C ALA A 125 4.88 6.74 -18.09
N GLU A 126 5.06 7.58 -17.08
CA GLU A 126 5.95 7.34 -15.94
C GLU A 126 5.51 6.11 -15.13
N SER A 127 4.21 6.02 -14.82
CA SER A 127 3.62 4.86 -14.14
C SER A 127 3.83 3.56 -14.93
N GLN A 128 3.79 3.61 -16.25
CA GLN A 128 4.04 2.45 -17.11
C GLN A 128 5.53 2.08 -17.10
N ALA A 129 6.43 3.05 -17.30
CA ALA A 129 7.88 2.83 -17.26
C ALA A 129 8.34 2.25 -15.91
N LEU A 130 7.82 2.76 -14.78
CA LEU A 130 8.09 2.21 -13.44
C LEU A 130 7.60 0.77 -13.29
N ARG A 131 6.43 0.43 -13.85
CA ARG A 131 5.90 -0.95 -13.83
C ARG A 131 6.72 -1.90 -14.71
N ASP A 132 7.20 -1.43 -15.86
CA ASP A 132 8.01 -2.24 -16.78
C ASP A 132 9.44 -2.45 -16.23
N THR A 133 10.05 -1.43 -15.62
CA THR A 133 11.32 -1.57 -14.88
C THR A 133 11.18 -2.56 -13.73
N ALA A 134 10.18 -2.40 -12.86
CA ALA A 134 9.94 -3.31 -11.73
C ALA A 134 9.61 -4.74 -12.19
N ALA A 135 9.00 -4.91 -13.37
CA ALA A 135 8.79 -6.23 -13.97
C ALA A 135 10.12 -6.89 -14.38
N SER A 136 11.02 -6.14 -15.04
CA SER A 136 12.36 -6.60 -15.43
C SER A 136 13.20 -6.97 -14.22
N GLU A 137 13.32 -6.07 -13.23
CA GLU A 137 14.05 -6.33 -11.97
C GLU A 137 13.54 -7.60 -11.27
N LYS A 138 12.22 -7.80 -11.23
CA LYS A 138 11.60 -9.00 -10.64
C LYS A 138 11.93 -10.26 -11.44
N ASP A 139 11.98 -10.22 -12.77
CA ASP A 139 12.34 -11.39 -13.57
C ASP A 139 13.85 -11.68 -13.56
N GLU A 140 14.70 -10.65 -13.49
CA GLU A 140 16.14 -10.78 -13.28
C GLU A 140 16.47 -11.39 -11.92
N LEU A 141 15.82 -10.94 -10.84
CA LEU A 141 15.97 -11.52 -9.50
C LEU A 141 15.48 -12.97 -9.45
N LEU A 142 14.38 -13.31 -10.13
CA LEU A 142 13.89 -14.70 -10.24
C LEU A 142 14.81 -15.58 -11.09
N ALA A 143 15.46 -15.03 -12.13
CA ALA A 143 16.45 -15.75 -12.92
C ALA A 143 17.73 -16.01 -12.12
N GLY A 144 18.24 -14.99 -11.41
CA GLY A 144 19.39 -15.10 -10.51
C GLY A 144 19.17 -16.14 -9.41
N ALA A 145 18.08 -16.03 -8.67
CA ALA A 145 17.74 -16.98 -7.59
C ALA A 145 17.57 -18.44 -8.10
N ARG A 146 17.10 -18.64 -9.34
CA ARG A 146 17.06 -19.98 -9.97
C ARG A 146 18.46 -20.48 -10.31
N ALA A 147 19.31 -19.66 -10.93
CA ALA A 147 20.69 -20.05 -11.25
C ALA A 147 21.52 -20.34 -9.98
N GLU A 148 21.32 -19.58 -8.90
CA GLU A 148 21.92 -19.84 -7.59
C GLU A 148 21.43 -21.17 -6.99
N ALA A 149 20.12 -21.44 -7.05
CA ALA A 149 19.55 -22.71 -6.56
C ALA A 149 20.02 -23.92 -7.38
N GLU A 150 20.06 -23.82 -8.71
CA GLU A 150 20.58 -24.87 -9.60
C GLU A 150 22.08 -25.13 -9.35
N SER A 151 22.87 -24.07 -9.16
CA SER A 151 24.29 -24.15 -8.77
C SER A 151 24.47 -24.82 -7.41
N ALA A 152 23.70 -24.43 -6.40
CA ALA A 152 23.75 -25.03 -5.07
C ALA A 152 23.36 -26.51 -5.08
N VAL A 153 22.35 -26.90 -5.86
CA VAL A 153 21.95 -28.30 -6.06
C VAL A 153 23.05 -29.09 -6.77
N ALA A 154 23.69 -28.53 -7.81
CA ALA A 154 24.80 -29.18 -8.51
C ALA A 154 26.02 -29.41 -7.59
N VAL A 155 26.39 -28.41 -6.77
CA VAL A 155 27.46 -28.52 -5.77
C VAL A 155 27.12 -29.57 -4.70
N ALA A 156 25.87 -29.61 -4.22
CA ALA A 156 25.42 -30.62 -3.25
C ALA A 156 25.42 -32.04 -3.84
N GLN A 157 25.04 -32.21 -5.11
CA GLN A 157 25.08 -33.49 -5.81
C GLN A 157 26.51 -34.00 -6.01
N ASP A 158 27.44 -33.12 -6.43
CA ASP A 158 28.86 -33.48 -6.57
C ASP A 158 29.50 -33.82 -5.21
N ALA A 159 29.23 -33.04 -4.17
CA ALA A 159 29.68 -33.35 -2.81
C ALA A 159 29.15 -34.71 -2.30
N ALA A 160 27.87 -35.01 -2.53
CA ALA A 160 27.28 -36.31 -2.20
C ALA A 160 27.90 -37.46 -3.01
N ALA A 161 28.18 -37.26 -4.30
CA ALA A 161 28.84 -38.26 -5.14
C ALA A 161 30.27 -38.57 -4.66
N ARG A 162 31.05 -37.54 -4.28
CA ARG A 162 32.39 -37.70 -3.69
C ARG A 162 32.33 -38.50 -2.39
N LEU A 163 31.44 -38.15 -1.46
CA LEU A 163 31.27 -38.84 -0.18
C LEU A 163 30.88 -40.32 -0.37
N VAL A 164 30.03 -40.62 -1.36
CA VAL A 164 29.65 -42.00 -1.70
C VAL A 164 30.85 -42.80 -2.25
N GLU A 165 31.69 -42.22 -3.11
CA GLU A 165 32.88 -42.92 -3.62
C GLU A 165 34.01 -43.05 -2.58
N GLU A 166 34.17 -42.06 -1.69
CA GLU A 166 35.08 -42.15 -0.55
C GLU A 166 34.64 -43.28 0.41
N ALA A 167 33.37 -43.31 0.80
CA ALA A 167 32.81 -44.39 1.62
C ALA A 167 32.92 -45.76 0.94
N ARG A 168 32.66 -45.86 -0.38
CA ARG A 168 32.88 -47.09 -1.17
C ARG A 168 34.34 -47.51 -1.22
N THR A 169 35.28 -46.57 -1.15
CA THR A 169 36.73 -46.86 -1.19
C THR A 169 37.22 -47.33 0.18
N SER A 170 36.85 -46.63 1.26
CA SER A 170 37.09 -47.06 2.64
C SER A 170 36.48 -48.44 2.92
N ALA A 171 35.22 -48.68 2.55
CA ALA A 171 34.57 -49.97 2.75
C ALA A 171 35.28 -51.13 2.01
N ARG A 172 35.80 -50.89 0.81
CA ARG A 172 36.63 -51.88 0.09
C ARG A 172 37.93 -52.16 0.83
N GLN A 173 38.65 -51.11 1.26
CA GLN A 173 39.89 -51.26 2.02
C GLN A 173 39.68 -52.03 3.34
N HIS A 174 38.59 -51.77 4.06
CA HIS A 174 38.24 -52.54 5.27
C HIS A 174 37.92 -54.01 4.96
N LEU A 175 37.21 -54.31 3.88
CA LEU A 175 36.94 -55.69 3.45
C LEU A 175 38.20 -56.42 3.00
N GLU A 176 39.09 -55.76 2.26
CA GLU A 176 40.38 -56.30 1.82
C GLU A 176 41.29 -56.62 3.03
N THR A 177 41.42 -55.68 3.98
CA THR A 177 42.17 -55.87 5.22
C THR A 177 41.61 -57.03 6.05
N ALA A 178 40.29 -57.03 6.34
CA ALA A 178 39.66 -58.09 7.13
C ALA A 178 39.74 -59.48 6.45
N THR A 179 39.75 -59.52 5.11
CA THR A 179 39.97 -60.76 4.35
C THR A 179 41.41 -61.25 4.51
N ALA A 180 42.40 -60.38 4.33
CA ALA A 180 43.81 -60.71 4.51
C ALA A 180 44.15 -61.16 5.95
N GLU A 181 43.56 -60.51 6.95
CA GLU A 181 43.66 -60.92 8.36
C GLU A 181 43.03 -62.31 8.60
N SER A 182 41.85 -62.57 8.03
CA SER A 182 41.20 -63.89 8.13
C SER A 182 42.01 -65.00 7.45
N GLU A 183 42.61 -64.72 6.30
CA GLU A 183 43.48 -65.67 5.60
C GLU A 183 44.79 -65.91 6.35
N SER A 184 45.42 -64.87 6.89
CA SER A 184 46.61 -64.97 7.75
C SER A 184 46.34 -65.80 9.01
N LEU A 185 45.20 -65.58 9.66
CA LEU A 185 44.77 -66.34 10.84
C LEU A 185 44.51 -67.82 10.49
N ARG A 186 43.85 -68.10 9.35
CA ARG A 186 43.64 -69.47 8.86
C ARG A 186 44.95 -70.17 8.52
N ALA A 187 45.88 -69.50 7.86
CA ALA A 187 47.20 -70.05 7.54
C ALA A 187 48.01 -70.37 8.80
N SER A 188 47.99 -69.46 9.79
CA SER A 188 48.62 -69.64 11.09
C SER A 188 48.02 -70.83 11.86
N ALA A 189 46.69 -70.90 11.97
CA ALA A 189 45.99 -72.00 12.63
C ALA A 189 46.19 -73.35 11.92
N SER A 190 46.26 -73.36 10.59
CA SER A 190 46.56 -74.57 9.81
C SER A 190 48.00 -75.05 10.03
N THR A 191 48.95 -74.12 10.13
CA THR A 191 50.36 -74.42 10.41
C THR A 191 50.55 -75.00 11.81
N GLU A 192 49.94 -74.38 12.83
CA GLU A 192 50.00 -74.88 14.20
C GLU A 192 49.24 -76.21 14.35
N SER A 193 48.11 -76.39 13.66
CA SER A 193 47.39 -77.68 13.60
C SER A 193 48.17 -78.79 12.87
N ALA A 194 49.03 -78.46 11.90
CA ALA A 194 49.98 -79.42 11.33
C ALA A 194 51.06 -79.78 12.36
N ARG A 195 51.70 -78.76 12.96
CA ARG A 195 52.72 -78.94 13.98
C ARG A 195 52.24 -79.80 15.16
N MET A 196 51.07 -79.53 15.72
CA MET A 196 50.49 -80.30 16.82
C MET A 196 50.26 -81.78 16.43
N ARG A 197 49.92 -82.06 15.16
CA ARG A 197 49.77 -83.44 14.66
C ARG A 197 51.13 -84.13 14.50
N ASP A 198 52.15 -83.42 14.04
CA ASP A 198 53.50 -83.98 13.90
C ASP A 198 54.16 -84.23 15.27
N GLU A 199 54.03 -83.29 16.22
CA GLU A 199 54.48 -83.47 17.61
C GLU A 199 53.73 -84.63 18.30
N ALA A 200 52.41 -84.77 18.08
CA ALA A 200 51.63 -85.90 18.57
C ALA A 200 52.05 -87.24 17.91
N ALA A 201 52.36 -87.25 16.61
CA ALA A 201 52.84 -88.44 15.90
C ALA A 201 54.22 -88.90 16.42
N LEU A 202 55.14 -87.95 16.64
CA LEU A 202 56.43 -88.22 17.26
C LEU A 202 56.28 -88.79 18.68
N HIS A 203 55.35 -88.24 19.49
CA HIS A 203 55.07 -88.77 20.82
C HIS A 203 54.47 -90.18 20.78
N VAL A 204 53.61 -90.48 19.80
CA VAL A 204 53.06 -91.84 19.59
C VAL A 204 54.15 -92.83 19.16
N GLU A 205 55.08 -92.44 18.28
CA GLU A 205 56.20 -93.33 17.90
C GLU A 205 57.22 -93.51 19.02
N GLU A 206 57.53 -92.48 19.80
CA GLU A 206 58.38 -92.64 21.00
C GLU A 206 57.72 -93.56 22.04
N LEU A 207 56.39 -93.46 22.23
CA LEU A 207 55.63 -94.37 23.07
C LEU A 207 55.63 -95.81 22.51
N ARG A 208 55.50 -96.00 21.19
CA ARG A 208 55.64 -97.31 20.53
C ARG A 208 57.04 -97.90 20.71
N ARG A 209 58.08 -97.09 20.51
CA ARG A 209 59.49 -97.49 20.63
C ARG A 209 59.84 -97.89 22.07
N THR A 210 59.42 -97.09 23.06
CA THR A 210 59.68 -97.37 24.48
C THR A 210 58.88 -98.57 24.99
N THR A 211 57.58 -98.68 24.65
CA THR A 211 56.78 -99.86 25.03
C THR A 211 57.22 -101.13 24.31
N GLY A 212 57.66 -101.05 23.05
CA GLY A 212 58.26 -102.16 22.32
C GLY A 212 59.58 -102.63 22.94
N ALA A 213 60.49 -101.70 23.26
CA ALA A 213 61.72 -102.01 23.97
C ALA A 213 61.47 -102.62 25.36
N GLU A 214 60.41 -102.20 26.06
CA GLU A 214 60.02 -102.79 27.34
C GLU A 214 59.44 -104.19 27.18
N VAL A 215 58.61 -104.44 26.16
CA VAL A 215 58.15 -105.80 25.82
C VAL A 215 59.32 -106.71 25.47
N ASP A 216 60.32 -106.23 24.73
CA ASP A 216 61.53 -106.99 24.42
C ASP A 216 62.45 -107.23 25.63
N ARG A 217 62.45 -106.31 26.62
CA ARG A 217 63.14 -106.53 27.91
C ARG A 217 62.41 -107.59 28.74
N MET A 218 61.10 -107.45 28.90
CA MET A 218 60.27 -108.44 29.61
C MET A 218 60.33 -109.82 28.95
N ARG A 219 60.34 -109.88 27.62
CA ARG A 219 60.51 -111.13 26.86
C ARG A 219 61.88 -111.76 27.11
N ARG A 220 62.98 -110.98 27.03
CA ARG A 220 64.32 -111.50 27.31
C ARG A 220 64.47 -111.98 28.75
N ALA A 221 63.94 -111.23 29.72
CA ALA A 221 63.92 -111.65 31.12
C ALA A 221 63.10 -112.96 31.33
N ALA A 222 62.00 -113.14 30.61
CA ALA A 222 61.23 -114.39 30.65
C ALA A 222 61.96 -115.55 29.96
N GLU A 223 62.62 -115.32 28.82
CA GLU A 223 63.44 -116.32 28.12
C GLU A 223 64.68 -116.72 28.95
N GLU A 224 65.30 -115.77 29.66
CA GLU A 224 66.40 -115.99 30.61
C GLU A 224 65.92 -116.73 31.86
N THR A 225 64.76 -116.38 32.41
CA THR A 225 64.13 -117.11 33.53
C THR A 225 63.81 -118.56 33.13
N LEU A 226 63.29 -118.78 31.92
CA LEU A 226 63.05 -120.12 31.37
C LEU A 226 64.35 -120.89 31.09
N ALA A 227 65.42 -120.21 30.66
CA ALA A 227 66.73 -120.83 30.47
C ALA A 227 67.37 -121.21 31.82
N SER A 228 67.26 -120.35 32.83
CA SER A 228 67.73 -120.61 34.19
C SER A 228 66.96 -121.78 34.82
N ALA A 229 65.62 -121.77 34.75
CA ALA A 229 64.78 -122.87 35.25
C ALA A 229 65.03 -124.20 34.52
N ARG A 230 65.42 -124.16 33.23
CA ARG A 230 65.87 -125.35 32.49
C ARG A 230 67.26 -125.80 32.93
N ALA A 231 68.22 -124.90 33.10
CA ALA A 231 69.56 -125.23 33.58
C ALA A 231 69.51 -125.80 35.00
N GLU A 232 68.69 -125.23 35.88
CA GLU A 232 68.41 -125.75 37.22
C GLU A 232 67.70 -127.12 37.15
N SER A 233 66.73 -127.31 36.24
CA SER A 233 66.10 -128.62 36.03
C SER A 233 67.08 -129.66 35.46
N GLU A 234 67.99 -129.29 34.57
CA GLU A 234 69.06 -130.14 34.03
C GLU A 234 70.17 -130.42 35.07
N GLU A 235 70.40 -129.51 36.02
CA GLU A 235 71.26 -129.71 37.19
C GLU A 235 70.61 -130.65 38.21
N GLN A 236 69.32 -130.46 38.51
CA GLN A 236 68.53 -131.38 39.33
C GLN A 236 68.43 -132.77 38.65
N LEU A 237 68.37 -132.84 37.32
CA LEU A 237 68.44 -134.11 36.56
C LEU A 237 69.85 -134.71 36.53
N ARG A 238 70.93 -133.92 36.55
CA ARG A 238 72.31 -134.42 36.74
C ARG A 238 72.52 -134.95 38.16
N HIS A 239 72.06 -134.24 39.18
CA HIS A 239 72.05 -134.76 40.54
C HIS A 239 71.14 -135.98 40.67
N ALA A 240 70.00 -136.05 39.97
CA ALA A 240 69.21 -137.27 39.87
C ALA A 240 69.98 -138.40 39.16
N ALA A 241 70.80 -138.10 38.14
CA ALA A 241 71.66 -139.09 37.47
C ALA A 241 72.74 -139.64 38.42
N GLU A 242 73.45 -138.76 39.14
CA GLU A 242 74.45 -139.11 40.17
C GLU A 242 73.80 -139.91 41.32
N GLN A 243 72.63 -139.48 41.78
CA GLN A 243 71.81 -140.20 42.75
C GLN A 243 71.31 -141.54 42.20
N THR A 244 71.05 -141.68 40.90
CA THR A 244 70.69 -142.99 40.30
C THR A 244 71.88 -143.91 40.07
N GLU A 245 73.11 -143.42 39.87
CA GLU A 245 74.30 -144.29 39.89
C GLU A 245 74.55 -144.81 41.31
N TRP A 246 74.43 -143.94 42.32
CA TRP A 246 74.50 -144.29 43.73
C TRP A 246 73.37 -145.24 44.16
N ALA A 247 72.14 -145.00 43.69
CA ALA A 247 70.99 -145.87 43.93
C ALA A 247 71.09 -147.19 43.19
N THR A 248 71.65 -147.25 41.97
CA THR A 248 71.86 -148.53 41.24
C THR A 248 72.71 -149.51 42.05
N ARG A 249 73.66 -148.99 42.85
CA ARG A 249 74.50 -149.78 43.77
C ARG A 249 73.82 -150.19 45.08
N THR A 250 72.57 -149.77 45.30
CA THR A 250 71.83 -149.90 46.57
C THR A 250 70.41 -150.48 46.40
N VAL A 251 69.78 -150.31 45.24
CA VAL A 251 68.35 -150.61 44.98
C VAL A 251 68.09 -152.06 44.52
N GLU A 252 69.13 -152.84 44.17
CA GLU A 252 69.01 -154.32 44.18
C GLU A 252 68.62 -154.84 45.59
N SER A 253 68.80 -154.02 46.64
CA SER A 253 68.52 -154.35 48.05
C SER A 253 67.35 -153.55 48.66
N VAL A 254 66.26 -153.31 47.92
CA VAL A 254 64.85 -153.48 48.36
C VAL A 254 63.88 -152.92 47.31
N LEU A 255 63.11 -153.80 46.67
CA LEU A 255 61.97 -153.46 45.80
C LEU A 255 60.66 -153.45 46.60
N ALA A 256 60.17 -152.27 47.00
CA ALA A 256 58.76 -152.03 47.35
C ALA A 256 58.45 -150.52 47.55
N GLY A 257 57.90 -149.83 46.54
CA GLY A 257 57.51 -148.41 46.67
C GLY A 257 56.71 -147.87 45.48
N ALA A 258 55.38 -147.75 45.64
CA ALA A 258 54.43 -147.37 44.59
C ALA A 258 54.76 -146.02 43.90
N ALA A 259 54.91 -145.96 42.57
CA ALA A 259 53.79 -145.95 41.61
C ALA A 259 52.78 -144.79 41.75
N THR A 260 53.14 -143.68 42.40
CA THR A 260 52.17 -142.67 42.89
C THR A 260 52.44 -141.21 42.47
N GLU A 261 53.07 -140.96 41.31
CA GLU A 261 53.49 -139.59 40.92
C GLU A 261 52.91 -139.05 39.60
N ALA A 262 52.47 -139.90 38.67
CA ALA A 262 51.94 -139.51 37.34
C ALA A 262 50.54 -138.82 37.34
N ALA A 263 50.12 -138.28 38.49
CA ALA A 263 48.85 -137.63 38.73
C ALA A 263 48.97 -136.14 39.13
N SER A 264 50.08 -135.70 39.74
CA SER A 264 50.27 -134.32 40.21
C SER A 264 50.37 -133.31 39.05
N ILE A 265 51.19 -133.64 38.05
CA ILE A 265 51.56 -132.77 36.91
C ILE A 265 50.33 -132.27 36.12
N ARG A 266 49.27 -133.07 36.00
CA ARG A 266 48.04 -132.70 35.27
C ARG A 266 47.10 -131.75 36.01
N LYS A 267 47.35 -131.45 37.30
CA LYS A 267 46.52 -130.50 38.04
C LYS A 267 47.03 -129.05 37.93
N ALA A 268 48.35 -128.85 37.97
CA ALA A 268 48.96 -127.52 37.95
C ALA A 268 48.69 -126.74 36.63
N ALA A 269 48.72 -127.43 35.49
CA ALA A 269 48.63 -126.81 34.16
C ALA A 269 47.34 -126.03 33.85
N HIS A 270 46.28 -126.17 34.68
CA HIS A 270 45.04 -125.41 34.51
C HIS A 270 45.01 -124.09 35.29
N ASP A 271 45.72 -123.98 36.42
CA ASP A 271 45.70 -122.78 37.26
C ASP A 271 46.48 -121.62 36.60
N ASP A 272 47.61 -121.91 35.95
CA ASP A 272 48.43 -120.92 35.21
C ASP A 272 47.67 -120.30 34.02
N ALA A 273 46.91 -121.11 33.28
CA ALA A 273 46.05 -120.62 32.20
C ALA A 273 44.98 -119.64 32.74
N GLY A 274 44.43 -119.93 33.92
CA GLY A 274 43.52 -119.06 34.65
C GLY A 274 44.17 -117.78 35.21
N ALA A 275 45.48 -117.79 35.48
CA ALA A 275 46.24 -116.61 35.88
C ALA A 275 46.50 -115.69 34.66
N HIS A 276 47.01 -116.24 33.55
CA HIS A 276 47.32 -115.45 32.35
C HIS A 276 46.07 -114.77 31.76
N ALA A 277 44.92 -115.47 31.73
CA ALA A 277 43.65 -114.92 31.26
C ALA A 277 43.05 -113.82 32.17
N ARG A 278 43.49 -113.70 33.43
CA ARG A 278 43.17 -112.56 34.30
C ARG A 278 44.08 -111.37 34.00
N LEU A 279 45.40 -111.59 33.96
CA LEU A 279 46.39 -110.52 33.72
C LEU A 279 46.21 -109.83 32.36
N VAL A 280 45.88 -110.58 31.30
CA VAL A 280 45.52 -109.98 30.00
C VAL A 280 44.25 -109.12 30.08
N ARG A 281 43.24 -109.57 30.85
CA ARG A 281 41.97 -108.86 31.03
C ARG A 281 42.15 -107.57 31.84
N GLU A 282 42.96 -107.62 32.90
CA GLU A 282 43.35 -106.44 33.69
C GLU A 282 44.12 -105.42 32.83
N ARG A 283 45.07 -105.88 32.00
CA ARG A 283 45.81 -105.00 31.07
C ARG A 283 44.89 -104.34 30.03
N VAL A 284 43.89 -105.06 29.50
CA VAL A 284 42.89 -104.48 28.58
C VAL A 284 41.97 -103.49 29.31
N GLN A 285 41.51 -103.80 30.53
CA GLN A 285 40.71 -102.86 31.33
C GLN A 285 41.50 -101.59 31.70
N GLY A 286 42.80 -101.71 31.98
CA GLY A 286 43.69 -100.56 32.19
C GLY A 286 43.75 -99.65 30.95
N VAL A 287 43.92 -100.21 29.75
CA VAL A 287 43.91 -99.42 28.50
C VAL A 287 42.55 -98.75 28.27
N ILE A 288 41.44 -99.46 28.51
CA ILE A 288 40.08 -98.89 28.40
C ILE A 288 39.89 -97.74 29.41
N ALA A 289 40.36 -97.89 30.65
CA ALA A 289 40.31 -96.85 31.67
C ALA A 289 41.12 -95.61 31.25
N THR A 290 42.34 -95.78 30.73
CA THR A 290 43.17 -94.67 30.23
C THR A 290 42.54 -93.95 29.04
N VAL A 291 41.96 -94.68 28.08
CA VAL A 291 41.26 -94.08 26.92
C VAL A 291 40.00 -93.33 27.37
N ASN A 292 39.21 -93.90 28.29
CA ASN A 292 38.03 -93.23 28.84
C ASN A 292 38.40 -91.99 29.66
N ALA A 293 39.47 -92.04 30.46
CA ALA A 293 39.97 -90.88 31.20
C ALA A 293 40.44 -89.76 30.26
N ARG A 294 41.14 -90.10 29.17
CA ARG A 294 41.52 -89.11 28.14
C ARG A 294 40.30 -88.53 27.43
N MET A 295 39.34 -89.35 27.02
CA MET A 295 38.08 -88.88 26.40
C MET A 295 37.28 -87.97 27.34
N ALA A 296 37.29 -88.24 28.65
CA ALA A 296 36.65 -87.39 29.65
C ALA A 296 37.37 -86.04 29.82
N LEU A 297 38.71 -86.01 29.76
CA LEU A 297 39.51 -84.78 29.80
C LEU A 297 39.27 -83.91 28.55
N GLU A 298 39.38 -84.50 27.35
CA GLU A 298 39.17 -83.80 26.08
C GLU A 298 37.73 -83.23 25.99
N LEU A 299 36.74 -83.95 26.53
CA LEU A 299 35.34 -83.48 26.65
C LEU A 299 35.16 -82.38 27.70
N ALA A 300 35.93 -82.38 28.78
CA ALA A 300 35.91 -81.31 29.78
C ALA A 300 36.54 -80.03 29.21
N GLU A 301 37.69 -80.12 28.55
CA GLU A 301 38.32 -78.99 27.87
C GLU A 301 37.45 -78.44 26.75
N ALA A 302 36.80 -79.29 25.95
CA ALA A 302 35.88 -78.85 24.90
C ALA A 302 34.65 -78.09 25.47
N LYS A 303 34.16 -78.47 26.65
CA LYS A 303 33.11 -77.72 27.37
C LYS A 303 33.62 -76.39 27.90
N GLN A 304 34.78 -76.38 28.57
CA GLN A 304 35.39 -75.16 29.09
C GLN A 304 35.59 -74.12 27.97
N ARG A 305 36.17 -74.52 26.83
CA ARG A 305 36.34 -73.63 25.67
C ARG A 305 35.00 -73.12 25.10
N ALA A 306 33.94 -73.93 25.14
CA ALA A 306 32.60 -73.50 24.72
C ALA A 306 31.97 -72.51 25.72
N GLU A 307 32.18 -72.70 27.03
CA GLU A 307 31.77 -71.77 28.08
C GLU A 307 32.55 -70.44 27.99
N GLU A 308 33.86 -70.48 27.76
CA GLU A 308 34.71 -69.31 27.51
C GLU A 308 34.26 -68.50 26.28
N VAL A 309 33.99 -69.18 25.15
CA VAL A 309 33.45 -68.54 23.93
C VAL A 309 32.05 -67.95 24.17
N THR A 310 31.21 -68.62 24.96
CA THR A 310 29.87 -68.12 25.30
C THR A 310 29.97 -66.86 26.17
N GLN A 311 30.82 -66.86 27.19
CA GLN A 311 31.05 -65.70 28.06
C GLN A 311 31.64 -64.51 27.27
N ALA A 312 32.58 -64.75 26.36
CA ALA A 312 33.13 -63.71 25.49
C ALA A 312 32.06 -63.11 24.55
N ALA A 313 31.19 -63.95 23.98
CA ALA A 313 30.08 -63.50 23.14
C ALA A 313 29.01 -62.73 23.94
N GLU A 314 28.69 -63.15 25.16
CA GLU A 314 27.79 -62.43 26.06
C GLU A 314 28.36 -61.09 26.52
N HIS A 315 29.67 -61.01 26.76
CA HIS A 315 30.36 -59.76 27.11
C HIS A 315 30.32 -58.75 25.97
N ALA A 316 30.76 -59.14 24.77
CA ALA A 316 30.73 -58.29 23.58
C ALA A 316 29.30 -57.88 23.20
N ALA A 317 28.31 -58.77 23.36
CA ALA A 317 26.90 -58.43 23.18
C ALA A 317 26.38 -57.48 24.28
N GLY A 318 26.99 -57.47 25.47
CA GLY A 318 26.74 -56.49 26.53
C GLY A 318 27.30 -55.11 26.20
N GLU A 319 28.54 -55.05 25.71
CA GLU A 319 29.22 -53.82 25.28
C GLU A 319 28.48 -53.17 24.10
N LEU A 320 28.23 -53.91 23.02
CA LEU A 320 27.47 -53.39 21.86
C LEU A 320 26.06 -52.90 22.24
N ARG A 321 25.43 -53.49 23.26
CA ARG A 321 24.14 -53.03 23.80
C ARG A 321 24.26 -51.76 24.66
N SER A 322 25.39 -51.53 25.32
CA SER A 322 25.62 -50.29 26.07
C SER A 322 25.99 -49.14 25.13
N GLU A 323 26.85 -49.39 24.14
CA GLU A 323 27.17 -48.45 23.06
C GLU A 323 25.92 -48.04 22.28
N ALA A 324 25.09 -48.99 21.85
CA ALA A 324 23.84 -48.69 21.14
C ALA A 324 22.87 -47.85 21.99
N ARG A 325 22.83 -48.04 23.31
CA ARG A 325 22.02 -47.19 24.22
C ARG A 325 22.59 -45.78 24.35
N LEU A 326 23.91 -45.65 24.49
CA LEU A 326 24.59 -44.35 24.55
C LEU A 326 24.39 -43.56 23.25
N ALA A 327 24.54 -44.22 22.09
CA ALA A 327 24.28 -43.63 20.78
C ALA A 327 22.81 -43.20 20.60
N LEU A 328 21.84 -43.99 21.10
CA LEU A 328 20.43 -43.63 21.07
C LEU A 328 20.10 -42.42 21.97
N GLU A 329 20.62 -42.35 23.20
CA GLU A 329 20.40 -41.20 24.06
C GLU A 329 21.14 -39.94 23.58
N GLN A 330 22.31 -40.09 22.95
CA GLN A 330 23.01 -38.98 22.28
C GLN A 330 22.21 -38.45 21.08
N ALA A 331 21.76 -39.34 20.19
CA ALA A 331 20.93 -38.98 19.04
C ALA A 331 19.59 -38.36 19.46
N ARG A 332 19.01 -38.84 20.56
CA ARG A 332 17.81 -38.27 21.17
C ARG A 332 18.07 -36.87 21.73
N THR A 333 19.12 -36.70 22.53
CA THR A 333 19.48 -35.39 23.13
C THR A 333 19.74 -34.35 22.04
N GLU A 334 20.43 -34.75 20.96
CA GLU A 334 20.68 -33.88 19.82
C GLU A 334 19.40 -33.55 19.02
N ALA A 335 18.49 -34.52 18.86
CA ALA A 335 17.18 -34.26 18.24
C ALA A 335 16.30 -33.32 19.09
N GLU A 336 16.27 -33.51 20.42
CA GLU A 336 15.57 -32.63 21.36
C GLU A 336 16.19 -31.21 21.35
N ARG A 337 17.52 -31.09 21.22
CA ARG A 337 18.22 -29.80 21.03
C ARG A 337 17.85 -29.13 19.71
N ILE A 338 17.92 -29.85 18.58
CA ILE A 338 17.58 -29.30 17.25
C ILE A 338 16.13 -28.82 17.20
N VAL A 339 15.20 -29.55 17.83
CA VAL A 339 13.79 -29.11 17.94
C VAL A 339 13.66 -27.87 18.81
N ALA A 340 14.40 -27.76 19.92
CA ALA A 340 14.38 -26.56 20.76
C ALA A 340 14.96 -25.33 20.02
N ASP A 341 16.12 -25.47 19.40
CA ASP A 341 16.79 -24.40 18.64
C ASP A 341 15.91 -23.90 17.47
N ALA A 342 15.29 -24.81 16.73
CA ALA A 342 14.37 -24.47 15.64
C ALA A 342 13.06 -23.82 16.14
N THR A 343 12.58 -24.18 17.33
CA THR A 343 11.40 -23.55 17.95
C THR A 343 11.73 -22.11 18.37
N ASP A 344 12.86 -21.91 19.05
CA ASP A 344 13.37 -20.61 19.49
C ASP A 344 13.68 -19.66 18.31
N GLU A 345 14.21 -20.17 17.18
CA GLU A 345 14.31 -19.38 15.95
C GLU A 345 12.94 -19.01 15.37
N SER A 346 11.98 -19.95 15.38
CA SER A 346 10.62 -19.72 14.87
C SER A 346 9.87 -18.67 15.68
N GLU A 347 9.89 -18.76 17.01
CA GLU A 347 9.27 -17.78 17.92
C GLU A 347 9.88 -16.39 17.70
N ARG A 348 11.21 -16.28 17.67
CA ARG A 348 11.90 -15.02 17.34
C ARG A 348 11.56 -14.51 15.94
N ALA A 349 11.26 -15.37 14.97
CA ALA A 349 10.84 -14.95 13.63
C ALA A 349 9.42 -14.38 13.64
N VAL A 350 8.50 -15.01 14.37
CA VAL A 350 7.14 -14.50 14.61
C VAL A 350 7.20 -13.15 15.32
N GLU A 351 7.95 -13.00 16.41
CA GLU A 351 8.11 -11.71 17.11
C GLU A 351 8.63 -10.58 16.20
N ARG A 352 9.56 -10.89 15.28
CA ARG A 352 10.07 -9.90 14.31
C ARG A 352 9.00 -9.49 13.30
N LEU A 353 8.15 -10.42 12.87
CA LEU A 353 7.04 -10.15 11.94
C LEU A 353 5.91 -9.39 12.64
N GLU A 354 5.56 -9.73 13.87
CA GLU A 354 4.53 -9.03 14.65
C GLU A 354 4.95 -7.60 15.00
N ARG A 355 6.22 -7.38 15.38
CA ARG A 355 6.75 -6.02 15.58
C ARG A 355 6.72 -5.19 14.29
N ARG A 356 7.23 -5.72 13.18
CA ARG A 356 7.13 -5.06 11.86
C ARG A 356 5.68 -4.77 11.45
N ARG A 357 4.75 -5.66 11.77
CA ARG A 357 3.32 -5.47 11.52
C ARG A 357 2.75 -4.33 12.36
N SER A 358 3.05 -4.29 13.67
CA SER A 358 2.63 -3.22 14.57
C SER A 358 3.22 -1.85 14.18
N GLU A 359 4.50 -1.84 13.81
CA GLU A 359 5.19 -0.67 13.25
C GLU A 359 4.50 -0.17 11.96
N ALA A 360 4.15 -1.07 11.04
CA ALA A 360 3.44 -0.73 9.80
C ALA A 360 1.99 -0.28 10.03
N GLU A 361 1.24 -0.93 10.93
CA GLU A 361 -0.13 -0.53 11.29
C GLU A 361 -0.15 0.85 11.97
N SER A 362 0.83 1.13 12.84
CA SER A 362 1.04 2.43 13.49
C SER A 362 1.46 3.52 12.50
N GLY A 363 2.39 3.21 11.57
CA GLY A 363 2.78 4.10 10.48
C GLY A 363 1.61 4.44 9.57
N ALA A 364 0.82 3.43 9.17
CA ALA A 364 -0.39 3.62 8.36
C ALA A 364 -1.52 4.35 9.13
N ALA A 365 -1.60 4.24 10.45
CA ALA A 365 -2.49 5.08 11.27
C ALA A 365 -2.02 6.55 11.29
N SER A 366 -0.72 6.77 11.48
CA SER A 366 -0.11 8.11 11.51
C SER A 366 -0.22 8.83 10.17
N LEU A 367 0.02 8.14 9.05
CA LEU A 367 -0.18 8.68 7.71
C LEU A 367 -1.65 9.01 7.44
N ARG A 368 -2.60 8.17 7.86
CA ARG A 368 -4.04 8.48 7.74
C ARG A 368 -4.45 9.70 8.59
N ALA A 369 -3.86 9.87 9.77
CA ALA A 369 -4.09 11.05 10.61
C ALA A 369 -3.55 12.33 9.94
N LEU A 370 -2.31 12.31 9.44
CA LEU A 370 -1.70 13.44 8.72
C LEU A 370 -2.48 13.81 7.44
N VAL A 371 -2.89 12.82 6.64
CA VAL A 371 -3.71 13.06 5.44
C VAL A 371 -5.10 13.58 5.80
N ALA A 372 -5.72 13.10 6.89
CA ALA A 372 -6.98 13.65 7.37
C ALA A 372 -6.83 15.11 7.82
N GLU A 373 -5.78 15.44 8.57
CA GLU A 373 -5.47 16.80 9.00
C GLU A 373 -5.26 17.72 7.79
N GLU A 374 -4.43 17.32 6.83
CA GLU A 374 -4.16 18.08 5.61
C GLU A 374 -5.41 18.28 4.75
N VAL A 375 -6.27 17.26 4.63
CA VAL A 375 -7.57 17.40 3.97
C VAL A 375 -8.50 18.34 4.73
N THR A 376 -8.45 18.40 6.07
CA THR A 376 -9.22 19.43 6.82
C THR A 376 -8.64 20.83 6.68
N ARG A 377 -7.31 20.98 6.62
CA ARG A 377 -6.59 22.24 6.36
C ARG A 377 -6.94 22.79 4.98
N SER A 378 -6.67 22.03 3.92
CA SER A 378 -7.02 22.36 2.54
C SER A 378 -8.52 22.71 2.36
N ARG A 379 -9.43 22.01 3.04
CA ARG A 379 -10.88 22.34 3.02
C ARG A 379 -11.23 23.64 3.76
N ALA A 380 -10.49 23.99 4.82
CA ALA A 380 -10.64 25.26 5.51
C ALA A 380 -10.07 26.42 4.66
N ASP A 381 -8.89 26.25 4.07
CA ASP A 381 -8.25 27.24 3.20
C ASP A 381 -9.10 27.49 1.94
N ALA A 382 -9.59 26.44 1.28
CA ALA A 382 -10.53 26.57 0.16
C ALA A 382 -11.91 27.11 0.58
N ALA A 383 -12.26 27.16 1.87
CA ALA A 383 -13.44 27.86 2.36
C ALA A 383 -13.15 29.33 2.71
N GLU A 384 -11.94 29.63 3.20
CA GLU A 384 -11.38 30.96 3.43
C GLU A 384 -11.27 31.73 2.10
N GLU A 385 -10.69 31.15 1.05
CA GLU A 385 -10.61 31.76 -0.29
C GLU A 385 -11.99 32.03 -0.89
N ARG A 386 -12.90 31.05 -0.85
CA ARG A 386 -14.29 31.25 -1.30
C ARG A 386 -15.07 32.26 -0.46
N ARG A 387 -14.64 32.55 0.77
CA ARG A 387 -15.18 33.65 1.59
C ARG A 387 -14.62 34.98 1.11
N ARG A 388 -13.29 35.11 0.96
CA ARG A 388 -12.62 36.33 0.46
C ARG A 388 -13.11 36.73 -0.93
N ALA A 389 -13.16 35.79 -1.88
CA ALA A 389 -13.68 36.05 -3.22
C ALA A 389 -15.16 36.51 -3.22
N ARG A 390 -15.96 36.09 -2.24
CA ARG A 390 -17.34 36.61 -2.05
C ARG A 390 -17.36 37.98 -1.39
N GLU A 391 -16.46 38.25 -0.43
CA GLU A 391 -16.29 39.56 0.21
C GLU A 391 -15.83 40.61 -0.82
N GLU A 392 -14.85 40.26 -1.66
CA GLU A 392 -14.34 41.04 -2.80
C GLU A 392 -15.40 41.26 -3.89
N SER A 393 -16.11 40.20 -4.32
CA SER A 393 -17.20 40.32 -5.29
C SER A 393 -18.35 41.20 -4.77
N ASN A 394 -18.72 41.08 -3.48
CA ASN A 394 -19.69 41.97 -2.85
C ASN A 394 -19.19 43.42 -2.76
N ALA A 395 -17.88 43.64 -2.52
CA ALA A 395 -17.27 44.95 -2.49
C ALA A 395 -17.34 45.62 -3.88
N LEU A 396 -16.93 44.92 -4.94
CA LEU A 396 -17.03 45.41 -6.32
C LEU A 396 -18.48 45.71 -6.74
N VAL A 397 -19.45 44.89 -6.32
CA VAL A 397 -20.89 45.14 -6.56
C VAL A 397 -21.41 46.33 -5.74
N ALA A 398 -20.86 46.59 -4.54
CA ALA A 398 -21.21 47.77 -3.75
C ALA A 398 -20.57 49.05 -4.32
N GLU A 399 -19.34 48.98 -4.79
CA GLU A 399 -18.60 50.05 -5.46
C GLU A 399 -19.29 50.46 -6.76
N GLY A 400 -19.53 49.53 -7.69
CA GLY A 400 -20.25 49.81 -8.94
C GLY A 400 -21.70 50.30 -8.73
N ARG A 401 -22.34 49.97 -7.60
CA ARG A 401 -23.62 50.58 -7.20
C ARG A 401 -23.45 52.02 -6.73
N ALA A 402 -22.44 52.30 -5.91
CA ALA A 402 -22.12 53.65 -5.45
C ALA A 402 -21.71 54.57 -6.60
N GLU A 403 -20.93 54.07 -7.57
CA GLU A 403 -20.62 54.77 -8.82
C GLU A 403 -21.87 55.04 -9.64
N ALA A 404 -22.73 54.03 -9.86
CA ALA A 404 -23.99 54.20 -10.59
C ALA A 404 -24.94 55.21 -9.92
N ASP A 405 -24.98 55.26 -8.58
CA ASP A 405 -25.77 56.25 -7.86
C ASP A 405 -25.13 57.65 -7.87
N GLN A 406 -23.79 57.77 -7.85
CA GLN A 406 -23.10 59.04 -8.13
C GLN A 406 -23.36 59.54 -9.56
N LEU A 407 -23.41 58.63 -10.55
CA LEU A 407 -23.72 58.96 -11.94
C LEU A 407 -25.18 59.42 -12.10
N ARG A 408 -26.14 58.74 -11.45
CA ARG A 408 -27.54 59.18 -11.38
C ARG A 408 -27.69 60.53 -10.68
N GLU A 409 -26.97 60.74 -9.59
CA GLU A 409 -27.03 61.97 -8.79
C GLU A 409 -26.41 63.18 -9.53
N SER A 410 -25.27 62.99 -10.19
CA SER A 410 -24.68 64.02 -11.06
C SER A 410 -25.55 64.32 -12.28
N ALA A 411 -26.20 63.32 -12.88
CA ALA A 411 -27.20 63.51 -13.93
C ALA A 411 -28.43 64.29 -13.43
N ARG A 412 -28.96 64.00 -12.24
CA ARG A 412 -30.03 64.82 -11.62
C ARG A 412 -29.59 66.28 -11.46
N ARG A 413 -28.39 66.53 -10.93
CA ARG A 413 -27.85 67.90 -10.75
C ARG A 413 -27.51 68.61 -12.06
N ALA A 414 -27.33 67.87 -13.17
CA ALA A 414 -27.28 68.46 -14.51
C ALA A 414 -28.68 68.87 -14.99
N LEU A 415 -29.66 67.99 -14.84
CA LEU A 415 -31.06 68.27 -15.19
C LEU A 415 -31.68 69.39 -14.33
N GLU A 416 -31.33 69.50 -13.05
CA GLU A 416 -31.78 70.60 -12.18
C GLU A 416 -31.13 71.93 -12.55
N ARG A 417 -29.85 71.96 -12.93
CA ARG A 417 -29.22 73.18 -13.48
C ARG A 417 -29.90 73.60 -14.78
N ALA A 418 -30.04 72.69 -15.75
CA ALA A 418 -30.74 72.97 -17.00
C ALA A 418 -32.19 73.46 -16.77
N ARG A 419 -32.93 72.86 -15.83
CA ARG A 419 -34.27 73.35 -15.42
C ARG A 419 -34.23 74.74 -14.77
N THR A 420 -33.19 75.05 -13.99
CA THR A 420 -33.03 76.36 -13.34
C THR A 420 -32.65 77.43 -14.37
N GLU A 421 -31.80 77.10 -15.33
CA GLU A 421 -31.44 77.96 -16.47
C GLU A 421 -32.66 78.19 -17.37
N ILE A 422 -33.44 77.15 -17.69
CA ILE A 422 -34.73 77.29 -18.40
C ILE A 422 -35.73 78.15 -17.60
N ALA A 423 -35.80 78.01 -16.27
CA ALA A 423 -36.65 78.83 -15.43
C ALA A 423 -36.20 80.29 -15.39
N GLN A 424 -34.89 80.57 -15.33
CA GLN A 424 -34.34 81.93 -15.42
C GLN A 424 -34.56 82.55 -16.80
N LEU A 425 -34.44 81.77 -17.88
CA LEU A 425 -34.78 82.20 -19.23
C LEU A 425 -36.29 82.47 -19.36
N GLN A 426 -37.15 81.67 -18.72
CA GLN A 426 -38.60 81.93 -18.64
C GLN A 426 -38.92 83.16 -17.80
N GLU A 427 -38.23 83.40 -16.68
CA GLU A 427 -38.41 84.60 -15.85
C GLU A 427 -37.88 85.87 -16.55
N GLN A 428 -36.77 85.80 -17.30
CA GLN A 428 -36.37 86.87 -18.21
C GLN A 428 -37.42 87.12 -19.30
N ARG A 429 -37.87 86.06 -19.97
CA ARG A 429 -38.89 86.11 -21.03
C ARG A 429 -40.21 86.71 -20.52
N ASP A 430 -40.63 86.35 -19.32
CA ASP A 430 -41.89 86.80 -18.72
C ASP A 430 -41.75 88.17 -18.06
N GLY A 431 -40.56 88.54 -17.56
CA GLY A 431 -40.21 89.90 -17.17
C GLY A 431 -40.25 90.85 -18.36
N ILE A 432 -39.61 90.48 -19.49
CA ILE A 432 -39.74 91.19 -20.77
C ILE A 432 -41.21 91.25 -21.18
N ALA A 433 -41.95 90.13 -21.16
CA ALA A 433 -43.38 90.15 -21.48
C ALA A 433 -44.23 91.01 -20.52
N ALA A 434 -43.79 91.23 -19.27
CA ALA A 434 -44.46 92.05 -18.27
C ALA A 434 -44.12 93.54 -18.40
N GLU A 435 -42.88 93.93 -18.75
CA GLU A 435 -42.55 95.30 -19.17
C GLU A 435 -43.43 95.71 -20.36
N LEU A 436 -43.61 94.79 -21.29
CA LEU A 436 -44.42 94.96 -22.50
C LEU A 436 -45.92 94.83 -22.24
N GLY A 437 -46.30 94.15 -21.16
CA GLY A 437 -47.64 94.11 -20.60
C GLY A 437 -48.00 95.40 -19.84
N GLN A 438 -47.03 96.05 -19.19
CA GLN A 438 -47.21 97.37 -18.56
C GLN A 438 -47.36 98.46 -19.61
N LEU A 439 -46.49 98.46 -20.61
CA LEU A 439 -46.62 99.30 -21.81
C LEU A 439 -47.99 99.05 -22.49
N SER A 440 -48.32 97.79 -22.83
CA SER A 440 -49.66 97.40 -23.31
C SER A 440 -50.82 97.69 -22.33
N GLY A 441 -50.53 98.02 -21.07
CA GLY A 441 -51.50 98.35 -20.02
C GLY A 441 -51.80 99.85 -19.92
N VAL A 442 -50.79 100.71 -20.11
CA VAL A 442 -50.96 102.17 -20.27
C VAL A 442 -51.93 102.48 -21.42
N ILE A 443 -51.82 101.70 -22.49
CA ILE A 443 -52.74 101.69 -23.63
C ILE A 443 -54.16 101.26 -23.26
N ALA A 444 -54.28 100.11 -22.58
CA ALA A 444 -55.56 99.52 -22.26
C ALA A 444 -56.35 100.38 -21.27
N ALA A 445 -55.67 101.18 -20.44
CA ALA A 445 -56.27 102.13 -19.51
C ALA A 445 -57.21 103.16 -20.20
N LEU A 446 -57.05 103.40 -21.51
CA LEU A 446 -57.92 104.28 -22.30
C LEU A 446 -58.57 103.59 -23.50
N SER A 447 -58.91 102.30 -23.38
CA SER A 447 -59.81 101.61 -24.33
C SER A 447 -60.86 100.71 -23.66
N VAL A 448 -62.14 101.10 -23.81
CA VAL A 448 -63.33 100.35 -23.38
C VAL A 448 -63.61 99.18 -24.35
N PRO A 449 -64.09 98.00 -23.91
CA PRO A 449 -63.97 96.75 -24.67
C PRO A 449 -65.21 96.32 -25.47
N GLU A 450 -65.02 95.44 -26.46
CA GLU A 450 -66.10 94.67 -27.12
C GLU A 450 -65.60 93.27 -27.57
N GLN A 451 -66.53 92.35 -27.90
CA GLN A 451 -66.33 90.89 -28.06
C GLN A 451 -66.28 90.47 -29.57
N ALA A 452 -66.14 89.23 -30.06
CA ALA A 452 -66.15 87.86 -29.50
C ALA A 452 -65.45 86.80 -30.43
N HIS A 453 -65.24 85.58 -29.89
CA HIS A 453 -65.35 84.18 -30.42
C HIS A 453 -65.75 83.86 -31.91
N PRO A 454 -65.73 82.57 -32.37
CA PRO A 454 -64.76 81.45 -32.21
C PRO A 454 -64.61 80.52 -33.48
N THR A 455 -63.66 79.56 -33.49
CA THR A 455 -63.78 78.21 -34.16
C THR A 455 -62.60 77.27 -33.82
N GLY A 456 -62.85 75.95 -33.69
CA GLY A 456 -61.84 74.86 -33.71
C GLY A 456 -61.98 73.99 -34.97
N PRO A 457 -61.63 72.67 -35.01
CA PRO A 457 -61.00 71.77 -34.02
C PRO A 457 -59.57 71.33 -34.51
N ALA A 458 -58.93 70.16 -34.29
CA ALA A 458 -59.17 68.86 -33.60
C ALA A 458 -57.82 68.17 -33.22
N PRO A 459 -57.79 67.14 -32.33
CA PRO A 459 -56.56 66.45 -31.90
C PRO A 459 -56.45 64.95 -32.29
N THR A 460 -55.23 64.44 -32.50
CA THR A 460 -54.85 63.00 -32.39
C THR A 460 -53.34 62.81 -32.26
N ALA A 461 -52.87 62.12 -31.19
CA ALA A 461 -51.70 61.20 -31.18
C ALA A 461 -51.35 60.76 -29.74
N THR A 462 -51.75 59.56 -29.33
CA THR A 462 -51.26 58.89 -28.12
C THR A 462 -50.26 57.78 -28.47
N PRO A 463 -49.06 57.76 -27.89
CA PRO A 463 -48.24 56.56 -27.76
C PRO A 463 -48.35 55.99 -26.33
N THR A 464 -48.66 54.70 -26.21
CA THR A 464 -48.63 53.94 -24.94
C THR A 464 -47.32 53.15 -24.87
N PRO A 465 -46.61 53.09 -23.72
CA PRO A 465 -45.32 52.40 -23.57
C PRO A 465 -45.43 50.85 -23.60
N PRO A 466 -44.31 50.11 -23.69
CA PRO A 466 -44.28 48.80 -24.36
C PRO A 466 -44.54 47.58 -23.46
N GLU A 467 -44.87 46.46 -24.10
CA GLU A 467 -44.89 45.14 -23.46
C GLU A 467 -43.47 44.62 -23.20
N SER A 468 -43.27 44.01 -22.02
CA SER A 468 -41.98 43.50 -21.56
C SER A 468 -41.73 42.05 -21.99
N SER A 469 -40.75 41.82 -22.85
CA SER A 469 -40.25 40.47 -23.16
C SER A 469 -39.43 39.91 -21.98
N SER A 470 -39.93 38.85 -21.34
CA SER A 470 -39.21 38.16 -20.28
C SER A 470 -38.02 37.33 -20.84
N PRO A 471 -36.84 37.33 -20.18
CA PRO A 471 -35.76 36.40 -20.53
C PRO A 471 -36.10 34.98 -20.05
N HIS A 472 -35.64 33.98 -20.80
CA HIS A 472 -35.70 32.57 -20.38
C HIS A 472 -34.87 32.34 -19.10
N GLN A 473 -35.42 31.57 -18.17
CA GLN A 473 -34.59 30.82 -17.22
C GLN A 473 -34.20 29.49 -17.89
N GLU A 474 -32.90 29.22 -17.99
CA GLU A 474 -32.39 27.86 -18.13
C GLU A 474 -32.08 27.31 -16.75
N THR A 475 -32.59 26.11 -16.44
CA THR A 475 -32.25 25.35 -15.25
C THR A 475 -31.09 24.40 -15.55
N PRO A 476 -30.06 24.32 -14.71
CA PRO A 476 -29.00 23.31 -14.85
C PRO A 476 -29.48 21.94 -14.32
N ASP A 477 -29.10 20.86 -15.01
CA ASP A 477 -28.94 19.50 -14.43
C ASP A 477 -28.32 18.55 -15.48
N ALA A 478 -27.00 18.29 -15.37
CA ALA A 478 -26.25 17.16 -15.95
C ALA A 478 -24.81 17.14 -15.41
#